data_AF-A0A9Q3BY84-F1
#
_entry.id   AF-A0A9Q3BY84-F1
#
_cell.length_a   1.000
_cell.length_b   1.000
_cell.length_c   1.000
_cell.angle_alpha   90.00
_cell.angle_beta   90.00
_cell.angle_gamma   90.00
#
_symmetry.space_group_name_H-M   'P 1'
#
loop_
_entity.id
_entity.type
_entity.pdbx_description
1 polymer ?
#
loop_
_entity_poly.entity_id
_entity_poly.type
_entity_poly.pdbx_seq_one_letter_code
_entity_poly.pdbx_strand_id
1 'polypeptide(L)'
;MSIPGALAFSIYVDWFNAHGESTQFASIGPIILICLNLPPSERLKPENFYVAGIIPGPREPTALQLNYLLMPIMQDLKELLKGYHFSPASTGPSGSFIHVTILMAIADVMPMHKLTEFISYSGNHFCNFFLFTKRKLKEEVPNLTTHAHTKIINQPF
;
A
#
# COMPACT_ATOMS: atom_id res chain seq x y z
N MET A 1 -20.66 15.76 6.25
CA MET A 1 -20.78 15.70 7.72
C MET A 1 -19.77 14.67 8.19
N SER A 2 -18.63 15.08 8.78
CA SER A 2 -17.61 14.13 9.24
C SER A 2 -18.02 13.57 10.60
N ILE A 3 -17.94 12.26 10.78
CA ILE A 3 -18.19 11.62 12.08
C ILE A 3 -16.97 11.97 12.96
N PRO A 4 -17.15 12.61 14.14
CA PRO A 4 -16.04 12.88 15.04
C PRO A 4 -15.30 11.58 15.38
N GLY A 5 -13.98 11.58 15.27
CA GLY A 5 -13.15 10.41 15.51
C GLY A 5 -12.99 9.44 14.33
N ALA A 6 -13.63 9.69 13.18
CA ALA A 6 -13.41 8.89 11.97
C ALA A 6 -12.13 9.32 11.22
N LEU A 7 -11.16 8.41 11.16
CA LEU A 7 -9.89 8.60 10.46
C LEU A 7 -9.77 7.66 9.27
N ALA A 8 -9.46 8.20 8.11
CA ALA A 8 -9.18 7.49 6.88
C ALA A 8 -7.68 7.45 6.64
N PHE A 9 -7.14 6.28 6.30
CA PHE A 9 -5.73 6.09 5.98
C PHE A 9 -5.55 5.41 4.63
N SER A 10 -4.40 5.64 4.01
CA SER A 10 -3.87 4.75 2.96
C SER A 10 -2.70 3.95 3.51
N ILE A 11 -2.58 2.69 3.10
CA ILE A 11 -1.42 1.85 3.41
C ILE A 11 -0.46 1.89 2.22
N TYR A 12 0.82 2.18 2.51
CA TYR A 12 1.90 2.18 1.55
C TYR A 12 2.87 1.05 1.87
N VAL A 13 3.24 0.25 0.87
CA VAL A 13 4.28 -0.77 0.99
C VAL A 13 5.10 -0.82 -0.29
N ASP A 14 6.41 -0.74 -0.18
CA ASP A 14 7.35 -0.75 -1.29
C ASP A 14 8.69 -1.34 -0.86
N TRP A 15 9.55 -1.76 -1.79
CA TRP A 15 10.86 -2.34 -1.52
C TRP A 15 11.97 -1.56 -2.21
N PHE A 16 12.82 -0.90 -1.43
CA PHE A 16 13.96 -0.14 -1.96
C PHE A 16 15.29 -0.71 -1.47
N ASN A 17 16.36 -0.47 -2.24
CA ASN A 17 17.72 -0.76 -1.81
C ASN A 17 18.19 0.35 -0.86
N ALA A 18 18.28 0.03 0.43
CA ALA A 18 18.62 1.02 1.46
C ALA A 18 20.08 1.52 1.38
N HIS A 19 20.97 0.83 0.63
CA HIS A 19 22.40 1.13 0.61
C HIS A 19 22.89 1.85 -0.65
N GLY A 20 22.00 2.25 -1.57
CA GLY A 20 22.30 3.15 -2.69
C GLY A 20 23.25 2.62 -3.78
N GLU A 21 24.08 1.62 -3.49
CA GLU A 21 25.05 1.03 -4.41
C GLU A 21 24.82 -0.47 -4.60
N SER A 22 25.35 -0.96 -5.73
CA SER A 22 25.30 -2.29 -6.37
C SER A 22 25.59 -3.54 -5.50
N THR A 23 25.39 -3.50 -4.19
CA THR A 23 25.49 -4.68 -3.32
C THR A 23 24.10 -5.27 -3.12
N GLN A 24 23.91 -6.52 -3.55
CA GLN A 24 22.63 -7.23 -3.67
C GLN A 24 21.96 -7.60 -2.33
N PHE A 25 22.22 -6.89 -1.23
CA PHE A 25 22.10 -7.48 0.11
C PHE A 25 21.15 -6.81 1.10
N ALA A 26 20.43 -5.74 0.75
CA ALA A 26 19.41 -5.20 1.67
C ALA A 26 18.28 -4.45 0.96
N SER A 27 17.33 -5.19 0.38
CA SER A 27 16.01 -4.64 0.05
C SER A 27 15.18 -4.52 1.32
N ILE A 28 14.85 -3.30 1.75
CA ILE A 28 14.01 -3.05 2.94
C ILE A 28 12.65 -2.55 2.47
N GLY A 29 11.59 -3.03 3.12
CA GLY A 29 10.23 -2.60 2.79
C GLY A 29 9.47 -2.00 3.97
N PRO A 30 9.24 -0.67 4.01
CA PRO A 30 8.42 -0.08 5.05
C PRO A 30 6.93 -0.34 4.79
N ILE A 31 6.17 -0.47 5.86
CA ILE A 31 4.72 -0.42 5.85
C ILE A 31 4.33 0.90 6.50
N ILE A 32 3.79 1.82 5.70
CA ILE A 32 3.48 3.19 6.14
C ILE A 32 1.97 3.41 6.04
N LEU A 33 1.37 3.97 7.09
CA LEU A 33 0.01 4.48 7.05
C LEU A 33 0.05 6.01 6.90
N ILE A 34 -0.70 6.51 5.93
CA ILE A 34 -0.79 7.95 5.61
C ILE A 34 -2.20 8.42 5.94
N CYS A 35 -2.33 9.43 6.82
CA CYS A 35 -3.62 9.97 7.22
C CYS A 35 -4.22 10.83 6.10
N LEU A 36 -5.35 10.41 5.55
CA LEU A 36 -6.05 11.08 4.45
C LEU A 36 -6.92 12.26 4.93
N ASN A 37 -7.14 12.39 6.25
CA ASN A 37 -7.84 13.53 6.84
C ASN A 37 -6.96 14.80 6.90
N LEU A 38 -5.64 14.65 6.75
CA LEU A 38 -4.74 15.80 6.68
C LEU A 38 -4.82 16.47 5.30
N PRO A 39 -4.62 17.80 5.20
CA PRO A 39 -4.53 18.49 3.92
C PRO A 39 -3.48 17.84 3.00
N PRO A 40 -3.67 17.87 1.67
CA PRO A 40 -2.72 17.29 0.72
C PRO A 40 -1.28 17.76 0.88
N SER A 41 -1.07 19.02 1.29
CA SER A 41 0.25 19.60 1.56
C SER A 41 0.94 19.05 2.81
N GLU A 42 0.17 18.46 3.73
CA GLU A 42 0.64 17.98 5.03
C GLU A 42 0.80 16.47 5.08
N ARG A 43 -0.13 15.73 4.46
CA ARG A 43 -0.21 14.27 4.61
C ARG A 43 1.02 13.50 4.10
N LEU A 44 1.81 14.07 3.18
CA LEU A 44 3.02 13.45 2.63
C LEU A 44 4.32 13.93 3.28
N LYS A 45 4.23 14.76 4.34
CA LYS A 45 5.41 15.12 5.11
C LYS A 45 5.88 13.92 5.93
N PRO A 46 7.20 13.64 5.98
CA PRO A 46 7.74 12.50 6.74
C PRO A 46 7.30 12.45 8.22
N GLU A 47 7.10 13.60 8.85
CA GLU A 47 6.61 13.72 10.23
C GLU A 47 5.17 13.21 10.44
N ASN A 48 4.38 13.11 9.37
CA ASN A 48 2.99 12.63 9.40
C ASN A 48 2.86 11.17 8.93
N PHE A 49 3.97 10.49 8.67
CA PHE A 49 3.99 9.07 8.33
C PHE A 49 3.93 8.20 9.59
N TYR A 50 2.93 7.32 9.63
CA TYR A 50 2.84 6.30 10.67
C TYR A 50 3.50 5.02 10.17
N VAL A 51 4.74 4.78 10.60
CA VAL A 51 5.47 3.56 10.24
C VAL A 51 4.91 2.40 11.06
N ALA A 52 4.06 1.58 10.46
CA ALA A 52 3.44 0.41 11.07
C ALA A 52 4.39 -0.79 11.13
N GLY A 53 5.41 -0.83 10.26
CA GLY A 53 6.42 -1.87 10.27
C GLY A 53 7.56 -1.61 9.29
N ILE A 54 8.67 -2.31 9.51
CA ILE A 54 9.81 -2.36 8.59
C ILE A 54 10.12 -3.83 8.32
N ILE A 55 9.98 -4.23 7.06
CA ILE A 55 10.29 -5.58 6.60
C ILE A 55 11.79 -5.64 6.27
N PRO A 56 12.56 -6.47 7.00
CA PRO A 56 14.00 -6.57 6.75
C PRO A 56 14.29 -7.27 5.42
N GLY A 57 15.42 -6.90 4.81
CA GLY A 57 15.97 -7.58 3.64
C GLY A 57 16.58 -8.95 3.96
N PRO A 58 17.24 -9.59 2.97
CA PRO A 58 17.85 -8.96 1.80
C PRO A 58 16.96 -8.85 0.55
N ARG A 59 15.83 -9.57 0.52
CA ARG A 59 14.96 -9.68 -0.66
C ARG A 59 13.52 -9.33 -0.32
N GLU A 60 12.77 -8.93 -1.34
CA GLU A 60 11.32 -8.81 -1.26
C GLU A 60 10.70 -10.16 -0.80
N PRO A 61 9.78 -10.16 0.18
CA PRO A 61 9.11 -11.37 0.64
C PRO A 61 8.20 -11.95 -0.45
N THR A 62 7.94 -13.24 -0.33
CA THR A 62 6.86 -13.89 -1.08
C THR A 62 5.50 -13.36 -0.63
N ALA A 63 4.45 -13.54 -1.45
CA ALA A 63 3.09 -13.12 -1.09
C ALA A 63 2.63 -13.72 0.25
N LEU A 64 2.91 -15.01 0.47
CA LEU A 64 2.58 -15.70 1.72
C LEU A 64 3.32 -15.08 2.91
N GLN A 65 4.62 -14.81 2.79
CA GLN A 65 5.39 -14.15 3.85
C GLN A 65 4.88 -12.73 4.14
N LEU A 66 4.52 -11.97 3.10
CA LEU A 66 3.94 -10.65 3.27
C LEU A 66 2.62 -10.70 4.03
N ASN A 67 1.75 -11.67 3.72
CA ASN A 67 0.49 -11.87 4.45
C ASN A 67 0.75 -12.16 5.93
N TYR A 68 1.74 -13.00 6.27
CA TYR A 68 2.13 -13.24 7.66
C TYR A 68 2.63 -11.98 8.37
N LEU A 69 3.39 -11.14 7.67
CA LEU A 69 3.90 -9.87 8.23
C LEU A 69 2.80 -8.82 8.41
N LEU A 70 1.77 -8.81 7.56
CA LEU A 70 0.65 -7.87 7.64
C LEU A 70 -0.42 -8.29 8.63
N MET A 71 -0.55 -9.58 8.95
CA MET A 71 -1.57 -10.09 9.89
C MET A 71 -1.70 -9.31 11.21
N PRO A 72 -0.61 -8.99 11.95
CA PRO A 72 -0.76 -8.20 13.18
C PRO A 72 -1.34 -6.81 12.91
N ILE A 73 -0.87 -6.13 11.86
CA ILE A 73 -1.36 -4.79 11.47
C ILE A 73 -2.84 -4.87 11.05
N MET A 74 -3.23 -5.91 10.31
CA MET A 74 -4.62 -6.12 9.91
C MET A 74 -5.52 -6.43 11.10
N GLN A 75 -5.02 -7.15 12.11
CA GLN A 75 -5.76 -7.44 13.33
C GLN A 75 -6.02 -6.15 14.14
N ASP A 76 -5.02 -5.29 14.27
CA ASP A 76 -5.17 -3.98 14.93
C ASP A 76 -6.14 -3.08 14.17
N LEU A 77 -6.00 -3.00 12.84
CA LEU A 77 -6.90 -2.24 11.98
C LEU A 77 -8.34 -2.75 12.06
N LYS A 78 -8.55 -4.07 12.21
CA LYS A 78 -9.89 -4.65 12.36
C LYS A 78 -10.55 -4.24 13.68
N GLU A 79 -9.80 -4.13 14.76
CA GLU A 79 -10.33 -3.60 16.02
C GLU A 79 -10.58 -2.09 15.92
N LEU A 80 -9.67 -1.35 15.31
CA LEU A 80 -9.85 0.08 15.07
C LEU A 80 -11.03 0.36 14.12
N LEU A 81 -11.37 -0.54 13.20
CA LEU A 81 -12.54 -0.49 12.31
C LEU A 81 -13.87 -0.70 13.06
N LYS A 82 -13.87 -1.38 14.21
CA LYS A 82 -15.07 -1.44 15.07
C LYS A 82 -15.23 -0.16 15.90
N GLY A 83 -14.14 0.57 16.03
CA GLY A 83 -14.00 1.74 16.87
C GLY A 83 -13.40 1.40 18.23
N TYR A 84 -12.53 2.27 18.72
CA TYR A 84 -11.77 2.08 19.95
C TYR A 84 -11.91 3.30 20.87
N HIS A 85 -12.18 3.04 22.15
CA HIS A 85 -12.23 4.05 23.19
C HIS A 85 -10.86 4.24 23.84
N PHE A 86 -10.23 5.38 23.57
CA PHE A 86 -9.05 5.83 24.28
C PHE A 86 -9.44 6.32 25.67
N SER A 87 -8.67 5.89 26.67
CA SER A 87 -8.95 6.21 28.05
C SER A 87 -8.79 7.71 28.31
N PRO A 88 -9.56 8.29 29.25
CA PRO A 88 -9.51 9.72 29.57
C PRO A 88 -8.12 10.25 29.92
N ALA A 89 -7.25 9.40 30.47
CA ALA A 89 -5.87 9.74 30.79
C ALA A 89 -5.02 10.14 29.56
N SER A 90 -5.44 9.73 28.36
CA SER A 90 -4.70 9.95 27.10
C SER A 90 -5.30 11.03 26.19
N THR A 91 -6.58 11.39 26.35
CA THR A 91 -7.30 12.24 25.38
C THR A 91 -8.29 13.24 25.98
N GLY A 92 -8.32 13.41 27.31
CA GLY A 92 -9.15 14.39 28.01
C GLY A 92 -10.31 13.78 28.83
N PRO A 93 -11.15 14.60 29.49
CA PRO A 93 -12.06 14.15 30.55
C PRO A 93 -13.04 13.03 30.18
N SER A 94 -13.39 12.92 28.90
CA SER A 94 -14.40 11.97 28.39
C SER A 94 -13.79 10.83 27.56
N GLY A 95 -12.45 10.78 27.44
CA GLY A 95 -11.78 9.90 26.49
C GLY A 95 -12.07 10.29 25.04
N SER A 96 -11.66 9.45 24.10
CA SER A 96 -11.99 9.67 22.68
C SER A 96 -12.35 8.36 22.03
N PHE A 97 -13.44 8.36 21.27
CA PHE A 97 -13.80 7.25 20.41
C PHE A 97 -13.25 7.52 19.02
N ILE A 98 -12.40 6.63 18.51
CA ILE A 98 -11.89 6.73 17.15
C ILE A 98 -12.27 5.50 16.35
N HIS A 99 -12.50 5.68 15.06
CA HIS A 99 -12.73 4.63 14.10
C HIS A 99 -11.77 4.83 12.93
N VAL A 100 -10.98 3.81 12.59
CA VAL A 100 -9.99 3.89 11.50
C VAL A 100 -10.43 3.02 10.32
N THR A 101 -10.32 3.56 9.10
CA THR A 101 -10.58 2.81 7.86
C THR A 101 -9.43 2.98 6.88
N ILE A 102 -9.01 1.89 6.21
CA ILE A 102 -8.07 1.94 5.09
C ILE A 102 -8.84 2.11 3.78
N LEU A 103 -8.62 3.21 3.06
CA LEU A 103 -9.31 3.50 1.79
C LEU A 103 -8.52 3.09 0.55
N MET A 104 -7.19 3.02 0.65
CA MET A 104 -6.32 2.82 -0.49
C MET A 104 -5.06 2.06 -0.09
N ALA A 105 -4.65 1.12 -0.94
CA ALA A 105 -3.30 0.56 -0.93
C ALA A 105 -2.47 1.24 -2.02
N ILE A 106 -1.30 1.72 -1.65
CA ILE A 106 -0.33 2.38 -2.53
C ILE A 106 0.92 1.50 -2.55
N ALA A 107 1.27 1.02 -3.73
CA ALA A 107 2.42 0.15 -3.89
C ALA A 107 2.80 0.10 -5.37
N ASP A 108 4.05 -0.25 -5.67
CA ASP A 108 4.41 -0.61 -7.03
C ASP A 108 3.65 -1.86 -7.48
N VAL A 109 3.53 -2.07 -8.79
CA VAL A 109 2.65 -3.09 -9.39
C VAL A 109 2.88 -4.48 -8.76
N MET A 110 4.13 -4.88 -8.54
CA MET A 110 4.48 -6.20 -8.00
C MET A 110 4.07 -6.35 -6.52
N PRO A 111 4.46 -5.45 -5.60
CA PRO A 111 3.91 -5.39 -4.25
C PRO A 111 2.37 -5.27 -4.18
N MET A 112 1.75 -4.48 -5.07
CA MET A 112 0.30 -4.28 -5.11
C MET A 112 -0.42 -5.62 -5.32
N HIS A 113 0.07 -6.45 -6.24
CA HIS A 113 -0.47 -7.79 -6.44
C HIS A 113 -0.45 -8.66 -5.18
N LYS A 114 0.61 -8.54 -4.36
CA LYS A 114 0.73 -9.30 -3.12
C LYS A 114 -0.19 -8.75 -2.03
N LEU A 115 -0.32 -7.42 -1.95
CA LEU A 115 -1.10 -6.73 -0.91
C LEU A 115 -2.61 -6.88 -1.08
N THR A 116 -3.09 -6.87 -2.31
CA THR A 116 -4.53 -6.91 -2.62
C THR A 116 -4.99 -8.27 -3.11
N GLU A 117 -4.12 -9.28 -3.04
CA GLU A 117 -4.34 -10.64 -3.59
C GLU A 117 -4.70 -10.63 -5.08
N PHE A 118 -4.29 -9.59 -5.79
CA PHE A 118 -4.51 -9.42 -7.20
C PHE A 118 -3.65 -10.37 -8.02
N ILE A 119 -4.17 -10.81 -9.16
CA ILE A 119 -3.51 -11.74 -10.09
C ILE A 119 -2.20 -11.12 -10.54
N SER A 120 -1.09 -11.82 -10.26
CA SER A 120 0.29 -11.42 -10.63
C SER A 120 0.42 -11.09 -12.12
N TYR A 121 1.46 -10.32 -12.47
CA TYR A 121 1.86 -10.01 -13.84
C TYR A 121 1.89 -11.24 -14.77
N SER A 122 2.13 -12.45 -14.27
CA SER A 122 2.13 -13.69 -15.07
C SER A 122 0.73 -14.29 -15.32
N GLY A 123 -0.31 -13.83 -14.64
CA GLY A 123 -1.66 -14.38 -14.77
C GLY A 123 -2.38 -13.98 -16.06
N ASN A 124 -3.52 -14.61 -16.32
CA ASN A 124 -4.25 -14.48 -17.59
C ASN A 124 -5.10 -13.19 -17.69
N HIS A 125 -5.29 -12.48 -16.57
CA HIS A 125 -6.03 -11.22 -16.52
C HIS A 125 -5.08 -10.03 -16.62
N PHE A 126 -5.41 -9.07 -17.48
CA PHE A 126 -4.62 -7.86 -17.71
C PHE A 126 -4.90 -6.78 -16.66
N CYS A 127 -6.15 -6.71 -16.18
CA CYS A 127 -6.57 -5.84 -15.11
C CYS A 127 -7.22 -6.68 -14.00
N ASN A 128 -7.08 -6.27 -12.74
CA ASN A 128 -7.74 -6.94 -11.61
C ASN A 128 -9.12 -6.35 -11.29
N PHE A 129 -9.42 -5.16 -11.80
CA PHE A 129 -10.74 -4.52 -11.67
C PHE A 129 -11.69 -4.88 -12.82
N PHE A 130 -11.14 -5.15 -14.00
CA PHE A 130 -11.89 -5.59 -15.17
C PHE A 130 -11.51 -7.04 -15.50
N LEU A 131 -12.49 -7.90 -15.79
CA LEU A 131 -12.29 -9.30 -16.22
C LEU A 131 -11.70 -9.41 -17.65
N PHE A 132 -10.83 -8.46 -18.01
CA PHE A 132 -10.19 -8.39 -19.31
C PHE A 132 -8.97 -9.31 -19.32
N THR A 133 -9.00 -10.33 -20.16
CA THR A 133 -7.89 -11.27 -20.29
C THR A 133 -6.84 -10.74 -21.26
N LYS A 134 -5.59 -11.18 -21.09
CA LYS A 134 -4.50 -10.91 -22.04
C LYS A 134 -4.85 -11.36 -23.47
N ARG A 135 -5.66 -12.41 -23.60
CA ARG A 135 -6.18 -12.91 -24.88
C ARG A 135 -7.10 -11.87 -25.55
N LYS A 136 -8.12 -11.40 -24.82
CA LYS A 136 -9.04 -10.36 -25.33
C LYS A 136 -8.31 -9.06 -25.67
N LEU A 137 -7.33 -8.67 -24.86
CA LEU A 137 -6.49 -7.50 -25.14
C LEU A 137 -5.74 -7.63 -26.48
N LYS A 138 -5.21 -8.83 -26.77
CA LYS A 138 -4.46 -9.11 -27.99
C LYS A 138 -5.37 -9.25 -29.22
N GLU A 139 -6.62 -9.65 -29.03
CA GLU A 139 -7.66 -9.68 -30.07
C GLU A 139 -8.13 -8.26 -30.44
N GLU A 140 -8.34 -7.40 -29.44
CA GLU A 140 -8.81 -6.01 -29.67
C GLU A 140 -7.69 -5.04 -30.04
N VAL A 141 -6.46 -5.29 -29.55
CA VAL A 141 -5.28 -4.45 -29.81
C VAL A 141 -4.10 -5.33 -30.24
N PRO A 142 -4.09 -5.83 -31.49
CA PRO A 142 -3.12 -6.83 -31.96
C PRO A 142 -1.66 -6.36 -31.98
N ASN A 143 -1.42 -5.05 -31.97
CA ASN A 143 -0.08 -4.46 -31.98
C ASN A 143 0.47 -4.12 -30.58
N LEU A 144 -0.23 -4.51 -29.50
CA LEU A 144 0.24 -4.25 -28.15
C LEU A 144 1.39 -5.21 -27.79
N THR A 145 2.63 -4.76 -27.98
CA THR A 145 3.82 -5.48 -27.52
C THR A 145 3.96 -5.33 -26.00
N THR A 146 4.03 -6.44 -25.27
CA THR A 146 4.21 -6.52 -23.80
C THR A 146 5.58 -6.00 -23.29
N HIS A 147 6.31 -5.24 -24.10
CA HIS A 147 7.61 -4.63 -23.79
C HIS A 147 7.60 -3.09 -23.85
N ALA A 148 6.45 -2.44 -23.67
CA ALA A 148 6.37 -0.97 -23.68
C ALA A 148 6.85 -0.30 -22.36
N HIS A 149 7.76 -0.93 -21.60
CA HIS A 149 8.32 -0.33 -20.37
C HIS A 149 9.44 0.70 -20.63
N THR A 150 9.88 0.93 -21.87
CA THR A 150 11.06 1.78 -22.14
C THR A 150 10.86 2.85 -23.23
N LYS A 151 9.67 3.44 -23.38
CA LYS A 151 9.48 4.56 -24.32
C LYS A 151 8.76 5.82 -23.82
N ILE A 152 8.39 5.91 -22.54
CA ILE A 152 7.74 7.12 -21.99
C ILE A 152 8.76 8.06 -21.28
N ILE A 153 10.00 7.63 -21.05
CA ILE A 153 11.02 8.41 -20.29
C ILE A 153 11.76 9.45 -21.16
N ASN A 154 11.53 9.52 -22.48
CA ASN A 154 12.26 10.42 -23.39
C ASN A 154 11.36 11.36 -24.20
N GLN A 155 10.31 11.93 -23.61
CA GLN A 155 9.61 13.08 -24.19
C GLN A 155 9.81 14.27 -23.25
N PRO A 156 10.35 15.40 -23.72
CA PRO A 156 10.48 16.61 -22.90
C PRO A 156 9.08 17.16 -22.57
N PHE A 157 8.97 17.78 -21.40
CA PHE A 157 7.76 18.39 -20.84
C PHE A 157 6.97 19.25 -21.82
#